data_AF-A0A2P2HWY3-F1
#
_entry.id   AF-A0A2P2HWY3-F1
#
_cell.length_a   1.000
_cell.length_b   1.000
_cell.length_c   1.000
_cell.angle_alpha   90.00
_cell.angle_beta   90.00
_cell.angle_gamma   90.00
#
_symmetry.space_group_name_H-M   'P 1'
#
loop_
_entity.id
_entity.type
_entity.pdbx_description
1 polymer ?
#
loop_
_entity_poly.entity_id
_entity_poly.type
_entity_poly.pdbx_seq_one_letter_code
_entity_poly.pdbx_strand_id
1 'polypeptide(L)'
;FSSFIRIYTFVFFGTLELSIMLFKKFVELGRVVHITKGPCKDSLAVIVDIIDSNRLLVDGPTIHRRECKLKDARLTKFKLNICHNLSVKILRLKWEKANIEFRFRGTPYAKRQHMLQKREQTTDFGFFKMRHAQRKCSNIVHNAYRTLRSNEPRVLPRLVKDRKQAMAIKLGFKKVKVLSADEKKKRAEKKEARYLTIKKQNATLYKKLQEKRAKARVARKAILEKKAAAGKLKPREKVTKEKKTTTSSKKPVVQQRVNRALVRRRHIDADRKRKVANRKAKAIGQVKKSVEKKKKAAAASS
;
A
#
# COMPACT_ATOMS: atom_id res chain seq x y z
N PHE A 1 -57.05 13.10 -15.53
CA PHE A 1 -56.12 12.98 -14.41
C PHE A 1 -55.91 11.50 -14.13
N SER A 2 -54.94 10.92 -14.84
CA SER A 2 -54.85 9.48 -15.08
C SER A 2 -53.51 8.96 -14.58
N SER A 3 -53.59 7.87 -13.80
CA SER A 3 -52.56 6.83 -13.74
C SER A 3 -51.23 7.16 -13.05
N PHE A 4 -51.23 7.18 -11.71
CA PHE A 4 -50.02 6.80 -10.95
C PHE A 4 -50.16 5.35 -10.51
N ILE A 5 -49.86 4.46 -11.45
CA ILE A 5 -49.93 3.01 -11.31
C ILE A 5 -48.77 2.51 -10.42
N ARG A 6 -49.16 1.72 -9.42
CA ARG A 6 -48.40 0.79 -8.58
C ARG A 6 -47.50 -0.15 -9.42
N ILE A 7 -46.70 -0.98 -8.72
CA ILE A 7 -45.93 -2.15 -9.21
C ILE A 7 -44.52 -1.72 -9.71
N TYR A 8 -43.39 -2.07 -9.07
CA TYR A 8 -42.89 -3.42 -8.83
C TYR A 8 -41.98 -3.50 -7.61
N THR A 9 -42.43 -4.26 -6.61
CA THR A 9 -41.61 -5.14 -5.79
C THR A 9 -40.86 -6.11 -6.70
N PHE A 10 -39.57 -5.88 -6.95
CA PHE A 10 -38.71 -6.90 -7.54
C PHE A 10 -37.97 -7.64 -6.43
N VAL A 11 -38.66 -8.65 -5.90
CA VAL A 11 -38.08 -9.76 -5.16
C VAL A 11 -37.23 -10.55 -6.17
N PHE A 12 -35.92 -10.41 -6.10
CA PHE A 12 -35.00 -11.43 -6.59
C PHE A 12 -33.85 -11.55 -5.60
N PHE A 13 -34.19 -12.02 -4.40
CA PHE A 13 -33.25 -12.62 -3.46
C PHE A 13 -32.84 -13.98 -4.07
N GLY A 14 -32.07 -13.92 -5.16
CA GLY A 14 -31.41 -15.10 -5.70
C GLY A 14 -30.40 -15.57 -4.68
N THR A 15 -30.76 -16.63 -3.96
CA THR A 15 -29.87 -17.45 -3.13
C THR A 15 -28.88 -18.16 -4.05
N LEU A 16 -27.91 -17.41 -4.59
CA LEU A 16 -26.68 -17.99 -5.06
C LEU A 16 -25.92 -18.43 -3.81
N GLU A 17 -26.09 -19.71 -3.46
CA GLU A 17 -25.26 -20.44 -2.51
C GLU A 17 -23.79 -20.30 -2.90
N LEU A 18 -23.14 -19.24 -2.41
CA LEU A 18 -21.73 -19.33 -2.14
C LEU A 18 -21.63 -20.30 -0.97
N SER A 19 -21.38 -21.58 -1.28
CA SER A 19 -20.98 -22.59 -0.31
C SER A 19 -19.65 -22.15 0.32
N ILE A 20 -19.71 -21.20 1.24
CA ILE A 20 -18.59 -20.81 2.08
C ILE A 20 -18.39 -22.02 2.98
N MET A 21 -17.55 -22.96 2.56
CA MET A 21 -17.09 -24.02 3.44
C MET A 21 -16.45 -23.34 4.66
N LEU A 22 -17.17 -23.34 5.78
CA LEU A 22 -16.77 -22.70 7.04
C LEU A 22 -15.43 -23.27 7.52
N PHE A 23 -15.24 -24.57 7.32
CA PHE A 23 -14.03 -25.30 7.68
C PHE A 23 -13.14 -25.47 6.46
N LYS A 24 -11.92 -24.91 6.53
CA LYS A 24 -10.89 -25.00 5.48
C LYS A 24 -9.65 -25.77 5.91
N LYS A 25 -9.56 -26.09 7.20
CA LYS A 25 -8.40 -26.70 7.83
C LYS A 25 -8.87 -27.90 8.61
N PHE A 26 -8.77 -29.05 7.98
CA PHE A 26 -9.12 -30.32 8.59
C PHE A 26 -7.90 -30.94 9.26
N VAL A 27 -8.16 -31.78 10.26
CA VAL A 27 -7.17 -32.69 10.82
C VAL A 27 -6.98 -33.80 9.79
N GLU A 28 -5.79 -33.89 9.22
CA GLU A 28 -5.46 -34.88 8.21
C GLU A 28 -3.96 -35.17 8.25
N LEU A 29 -3.58 -36.34 7.76
CA LEU A 29 -2.18 -36.76 7.68
C LEU A 29 -1.37 -35.76 6.87
N GLY A 30 -0.19 -35.41 7.38
CA GLY A 30 0.73 -34.47 6.75
C GLY A 30 0.39 -33.00 6.94
N ARG A 31 -0.70 -32.66 7.62
CA ARG A 31 -0.98 -31.26 7.92
C ARG A 31 0.02 -30.72 8.96
N VAL A 32 0.52 -29.53 8.67
CA VAL A 32 1.42 -28.82 9.58
C VAL A 32 0.61 -28.12 10.65
N VAL A 33 1.07 -28.26 11.89
CA VAL A 33 0.46 -27.77 13.10
C VAL A 33 1.47 -26.93 13.85
N HIS A 34 0.98 -25.87 14.49
CA HIS A 34 1.76 -25.05 15.41
C HIS A 34 1.31 -25.32 16.83
N ILE A 35 2.22 -25.78 17.67
CA ILE A 35 1.92 -26.15 19.05
C ILE A 35 1.86 -24.87 19.89
N THR A 36 0.72 -24.63 20.52
CA THR A 36 0.42 -23.40 21.28
C THR A 36 0.68 -23.56 22.77
N LYS A 37 0.52 -24.78 23.30
CA LYS A 37 0.70 -25.11 24.73
C LYS A 37 1.53 -26.37 24.90
N GLY A 38 2.05 -26.57 26.12
CA GLY A 38 2.84 -27.74 26.50
C GLY A 38 4.34 -27.58 26.28
N PRO A 39 5.11 -28.68 26.42
CA PRO A 39 6.57 -28.62 26.54
C PRO A 39 7.31 -28.23 25.25
N CYS A 40 6.71 -28.39 24.06
CA CYS A 40 7.25 -27.83 22.81
C CYS A 40 6.37 -26.69 22.30
N LYS A 41 6.12 -25.71 23.17
CA LYS A 41 5.41 -24.49 22.81
C LYS A 41 6.14 -23.76 21.67
N ASP A 42 5.36 -23.11 20.82
CA ASP A 42 5.78 -22.30 19.67
C ASP A 42 6.51 -23.05 18.56
N SER A 43 6.62 -24.36 18.67
CA SER A 43 7.26 -25.21 17.68
C SER A 43 6.29 -25.64 16.58
N LEU A 44 6.83 -25.86 15.39
CA LEU A 44 6.10 -26.37 14.24
C LEU A 44 6.30 -27.88 14.11
N ALA A 45 5.25 -28.58 13.73
CA ALA A 45 5.30 -30.01 13.51
C ALA A 45 4.24 -30.48 12.50
N VAL A 46 4.29 -31.74 12.11
CA VAL A 46 3.42 -32.40 11.15
C VAL A 46 2.62 -33.48 11.87
N ILE A 47 1.33 -33.61 11.56
CA ILE A 47 0.53 -34.76 11.98
C ILE A 47 0.99 -35.98 11.17
N VAL A 48 1.61 -36.94 11.83
CA VAL A 48 2.03 -38.21 11.23
C VAL A 48 0.92 -39.24 11.31
N ASP A 49 0.19 -39.23 12.43
CA ASP A 49 -0.91 -40.15 12.69
C ASP A 49 -1.98 -39.52 13.60
N ILE A 50 -3.19 -40.05 13.56
CA ILE A 50 -4.32 -39.67 14.41
C ILE A 50 -4.60 -40.86 15.32
N ILE A 51 -4.25 -40.72 16.60
CA ILE A 51 -4.42 -41.79 17.58
C ILE A 51 -5.91 -41.90 17.94
N ASP A 52 -6.50 -40.77 18.33
CA ASP A 52 -7.91 -40.66 18.68
C ASP A 52 -8.46 -39.29 18.25
N SER A 53 -9.76 -39.08 18.42
CA SER A 53 -10.43 -37.81 18.10
C SER A 53 -9.77 -36.57 18.71
N ASN A 54 -9.15 -36.70 19.89
CA ASN A 54 -8.52 -35.61 20.63
C ASN A 54 -6.99 -35.65 20.64
N ARG A 55 -6.36 -36.72 20.12
CA ARG A 55 -4.93 -37.01 20.32
C ARG A 55 -4.28 -37.33 18.99
N LEU A 56 -3.16 -36.65 18.72
CA LEU A 56 -2.45 -36.69 17.45
C LEU A 56 -1.02 -37.14 17.70
N LEU A 57 -0.50 -37.97 16.81
CA LEU A 57 0.93 -38.26 16.76
C LEU A 57 1.60 -37.22 15.86
N VAL A 58 2.52 -36.46 16.46
CA VAL A 58 3.10 -35.26 15.85
C VAL A 58 4.63 -35.37 15.83
N ASP A 59 5.24 -34.91 14.73
CA ASP A 59 6.68 -35.03 14.48
C ASP A 59 7.21 -33.81 13.69
N GLY A 60 8.44 -33.38 13.94
CA GLY A 60 9.01 -32.19 13.31
C GLY A 60 10.52 -32.07 13.52
N PRO A 61 11.18 -31.07 12.90
CA PRO A 61 12.64 -30.92 13.01
C PRO A 61 13.11 -30.60 14.43
N THR A 62 12.31 -29.89 15.22
CA THR A 62 12.61 -29.51 16.62
C THR A 62 11.94 -30.45 17.62
N ILE A 63 10.92 -31.20 17.19
CA ILE A 63 10.07 -31.99 18.08
C ILE A 63 10.18 -33.44 17.66
N HIS A 64 10.71 -34.28 18.54
CA HIS A 64 10.69 -35.72 18.33
C HIS A 64 9.26 -36.26 18.31
N ARG A 65 9.06 -37.37 17.62
CA ARG A 65 7.76 -38.05 17.51
C ARG A 65 7.13 -38.25 18.88
N ARG A 66 5.98 -37.62 19.08
CA ARG A 66 5.27 -37.64 20.36
C ARG A 66 3.78 -37.44 20.18
N GLU A 67 3.05 -37.78 21.21
CA GLU A 67 1.64 -37.45 21.32
C GLU A 67 1.42 -35.95 21.58
N CYS A 68 0.39 -35.38 20.96
CA CYS A 68 -0.07 -34.02 21.19
C CYS A 68 -1.60 -33.97 21.19
N LYS A 69 -2.17 -33.31 22.20
CA LYS A 69 -3.62 -33.08 22.25
C LYS A 69 -4.01 -32.07 21.17
N LEU A 70 -5.08 -32.34 20.44
CA LEU A 70 -5.60 -31.47 19.37
C LEU A 70 -5.92 -30.05 19.88
N LYS A 71 -6.36 -29.92 21.14
CA LYS A 71 -6.65 -28.62 21.78
C LYS A 71 -5.41 -27.74 21.97
N ASP A 72 -4.23 -28.34 22.11
CA ASP A 72 -2.97 -27.61 22.32
C ASP A 72 -2.30 -27.22 21.01
N ALA A 73 -2.87 -27.64 19.88
CA ALA A 73 -2.25 -27.57 18.57
C ALA A 73 -3.14 -26.80 17.59
N ARG A 74 -2.56 -25.83 16.87
CA ARG A 74 -3.29 -25.01 15.90
C ARG A 74 -3.00 -25.45 14.47
N LEU A 75 -4.04 -25.87 13.76
CA LEU A 75 -3.93 -26.26 12.35
C LEU A 75 -3.53 -25.06 11.47
N THR A 76 -2.50 -25.28 10.66
CA THR A 76 -2.07 -24.33 9.64
C THR A 76 -2.68 -24.68 8.27
N LYS A 77 -2.44 -23.84 7.27
CA LYS A 77 -2.88 -24.09 5.89
C LYS A 77 -1.94 -25.03 5.11
N PHE A 78 -0.78 -25.35 5.67
CA PHE A 78 0.23 -26.14 4.98
C PHE A 78 -0.08 -27.63 5.17
N LYS A 79 0.12 -28.40 4.10
CA LYS A 79 -0.01 -29.86 4.08
C LYS A 79 1.18 -30.42 3.30
N LEU A 80 1.76 -31.46 3.84
CA LEU A 80 2.71 -32.34 3.17
C LEU A 80 1.97 -33.58 2.70
N ASN A 81 2.32 -34.09 1.53
CA ASN A 81 1.82 -35.37 1.07
C ASN A 81 2.68 -36.47 1.71
N ILE A 82 2.16 -37.08 2.77
CA ILE A 82 2.81 -38.17 3.51
C ILE A 82 1.86 -39.36 3.62
N CYS A 83 2.45 -40.54 3.77
CA CYS A 83 1.72 -41.74 4.16
C CYS A 83 1.61 -41.80 5.68
N HIS A 84 0.65 -42.58 6.17
CA HIS A 84 0.51 -42.90 7.59
C HIS A 84 1.81 -43.51 8.13
N ASN A 85 2.22 -43.10 9.34
CA ASN A 85 3.42 -43.59 10.01
C ASN A 85 4.74 -43.50 9.21
N LEU A 86 4.91 -42.43 8.42
CA LEU A 86 6.14 -42.14 7.67
C LEU A 86 7.38 -42.08 8.58
N SER A 87 8.53 -42.61 8.14
CA SER A 87 9.80 -42.50 8.87
C SER A 87 10.29 -41.05 9.05
N VAL A 88 10.88 -40.76 10.22
CA VAL A 88 11.40 -39.43 10.60
C VAL A 88 12.38 -38.88 9.57
N LYS A 89 13.28 -39.73 9.05
CA LYS A 89 14.29 -39.33 8.05
C LYS A 89 13.64 -38.78 6.78
N ILE A 90 12.62 -39.49 6.27
CA ILE A 90 11.90 -39.11 5.04
C ILE A 90 11.03 -37.87 5.31
N LEU A 91 10.42 -37.78 6.49
CA LEU A 91 9.63 -36.62 6.89
C LEU A 91 10.48 -35.34 6.88
N ARG A 92 11.71 -35.40 7.41
CA ARG A 92 12.65 -34.27 7.42
C ARG A 92 13.03 -33.83 6.01
N LEU A 93 13.33 -34.76 5.12
CA LEU A 93 13.60 -34.47 3.70
C LEU A 93 12.40 -33.79 3.02
N LYS A 94 11.19 -34.29 3.25
CA LYS A 94 9.95 -33.68 2.72
C LYS A 94 9.70 -32.28 3.32
N TRP A 95 9.99 -32.10 4.61
CA TRP A 95 9.87 -30.81 5.30
C TRP A 95 10.76 -29.75 4.69
N GLU A 96 12.03 -30.08 4.48
CA GLU A 96 13.04 -29.22 3.87
C GLU A 96 12.68 -28.91 2.41
N LYS A 97 12.32 -29.92 1.61
CA LYS A 97 11.87 -29.74 0.22
C LYS A 97 10.68 -28.78 0.10
N ALA A 98 9.75 -28.84 1.05
CA ALA A 98 8.57 -27.98 1.07
C ALA A 98 8.83 -26.56 1.63
N ASN A 99 10.01 -26.30 2.18
CA ASN A 99 10.42 -25.01 2.77
C ASN A 99 9.37 -24.43 3.73
N ILE A 100 8.79 -25.30 4.58
CA ILE A 100 7.61 -24.97 5.39
C ILE A 100 7.90 -23.84 6.37
N GLU A 101 9.08 -23.83 6.98
CA GLU A 101 9.45 -22.83 7.96
C GLU A 101 9.47 -21.42 7.34
N PHE A 102 10.10 -21.26 6.17
CA PHE A 102 10.11 -19.99 5.45
C PHE A 102 8.68 -19.55 5.07
N ARG A 103 7.88 -20.48 4.55
CA ARG A 103 6.48 -20.21 4.18
C ARG A 103 5.64 -19.84 5.40
N PHE A 104 5.87 -20.48 6.55
CA PHE A 104 5.17 -20.21 7.80
C PHE A 104 5.55 -18.85 8.37
N ARG A 105 6.83 -18.49 8.40
CA ARG A 105 7.32 -17.16 8.82
C ARG A 105 6.69 -16.02 8.01
N GLY A 106 6.37 -16.26 6.74
CA GLY A 106 5.66 -15.31 5.88
C GLY A 106 4.18 -15.06 6.25
N THR A 107 3.55 -15.95 7.02
CA THR A 107 2.12 -15.85 7.35
C THR A 107 1.82 -14.70 8.32
N PRO A 108 0.61 -14.08 8.24
CA PRO A 108 0.20 -13.05 9.18
C PRO A 108 0.21 -13.54 10.64
N TYR A 109 -0.09 -14.83 10.85
CA TYR A 109 -0.08 -15.46 12.17
C TYR A 109 1.33 -15.50 12.77
N ALA A 110 2.31 -16.04 12.03
CA ALA A 110 3.69 -16.09 12.51
C ALA A 110 4.28 -14.69 12.73
N LYS A 111 3.98 -13.74 11.83
CA LYS A 111 4.35 -12.32 12.02
C LYS A 111 3.76 -11.74 13.30
N ARG A 112 2.50 -12.07 13.62
CA ARG A 112 1.85 -11.64 14.87
C ARG A 112 2.54 -12.24 16.09
N GLN A 113 2.84 -13.53 16.09
CA GLN A 113 3.55 -14.17 17.20
C GLN A 113 4.93 -13.56 17.43
N HIS A 114 5.71 -13.38 16.36
CA HIS A 114 7.01 -12.74 16.44
C HIS A 114 6.93 -11.27 16.92
N MET A 115 5.86 -10.54 16.58
CA MET A 115 5.62 -9.20 17.15
C MET A 115 5.29 -9.25 18.65
N LEU A 116 4.59 -10.28 19.12
CA LEU A 116 4.30 -10.47 20.54
C LEU A 116 5.57 -10.81 21.31
N GLN A 117 6.36 -11.77 20.83
CA GLN A 117 7.67 -12.11 21.40
C GLN A 117 8.59 -10.89 21.50
N LYS A 118 8.64 -10.06 20.45
CA LYS A 118 9.40 -8.80 20.48
C LYS A 118 8.89 -7.82 21.54
N ARG A 119 7.57 -7.74 21.74
CA ARG A 119 6.99 -6.87 22.76
C ARG A 119 7.31 -7.36 24.17
N GLU A 120 7.31 -8.67 24.38
CA GLU A 120 7.71 -9.30 25.65
C GLU A 120 9.20 -9.04 25.95
N GLN A 121 10.06 -9.09 24.93
CA GLN A 121 11.51 -8.83 25.06
C GLN A 121 11.90 -7.34 25.13
N THR A 122 10.95 -6.42 24.96
CA THR A 122 11.26 -4.99 24.87
C THR A 122 11.51 -4.41 26.26
N THR A 123 12.64 -3.71 26.43
CA THR A 123 12.96 -2.95 27.65
C THR A 123 12.29 -1.58 27.66
N ASP A 124 12.23 -0.90 28.82
CA ASP A 124 11.57 0.40 28.99
C ASP A 124 12.00 1.45 27.94
N PHE A 125 13.30 1.56 27.65
CA PHE A 125 13.80 2.47 26.62
C PHE A 125 13.26 2.13 25.20
N GLY A 126 13.02 0.85 24.92
CA GLY A 126 12.34 0.41 23.70
C GLY A 126 10.87 0.84 23.66
N PHE A 127 10.15 0.77 24.79
CA PHE A 127 8.79 1.28 24.91
C PHE A 127 8.71 2.80 24.73
N PHE A 128 9.67 3.56 25.28
CA PHE A 128 9.77 5.00 25.04
C PHE A 128 9.92 5.33 23.54
N LYS A 129 10.82 4.63 22.85
CA LYS A 129 11.01 4.78 21.39
C LYS A 129 9.74 4.43 20.61
N MET A 130 9.07 3.33 20.94
CA MET A 130 7.81 2.92 20.32
C MET A 130 6.72 4.00 20.53
N ARG A 131 6.53 4.48 21.76
CA ARG A 131 5.53 5.50 22.11
C ARG A 131 5.80 6.81 21.38
N HIS A 132 7.06 7.24 21.32
CA HIS A 132 7.46 8.43 20.57
C HIS A 132 7.16 8.29 19.06
N ALA A 133 7.49 7.14 18.46
CA ALA A 133 7.16 6.85 17.07
C ALA A 133 5.65 6.82 16.81
N GLN A 134 4.87 6.19 17.68
CA GLN A 134 3.40 6.13 17.59
C GLN A 134 2.78 7.54 17.66
N ARG A 135 3.28 8.42 18.55
CA ARG A 135 2.86 9.82 18.64
C ARG A 135 3.17 10.58 17.35
N LYS A 136 4.38 10.42 16.78
CA LYS A 136 4.74 11.02 15.49
C LYS A 136 3.83 10.54 14.36
N CYS A 137 3.58 9.24 14.23
CA CYS A 137 2.68 8.68 13.24
C CYS A 137 1.26 9.22 13.38
N SER A 138 0.74 9.28 14.61
CA SER A 138 -0.61 9.81 14.90
C SER A 138 -0.72 11.29 14.56
N ASN A 139 0.30 12.09 14.90
CA ASN A 139 0.34 13.51 14.56
C ASN A 139 0.40 13.74 13.04
N ILE A 140 1.13 12.91 12.29
CA ILE A 140 1.17 12.99 10.82
C ILE A 140 -0.22 12.70 10.23
N VAL A 141 -0.89 11.64 10.70
CA VAL A 141 -2.24 11.28 10.24
C VAL A 141 -3.24 12.38 10.61
N HIS A 142 -3.18 12.91 11.83
CA HIS A 142 -4.05 13.99 12.30
C HIS A 142 -3.85 15.27 11.49
N ASN A 143 -2.61 15.68 11.24
CA ASN A 143 -2.32 16.85 10.44
C ASN A 143 -2.79 16.68 9.00
N ALA A 144 -2.55 15.52 8.38
CA ALA A 144 -3.07 15.22 7.05
C ALA A 144 -4.60 15.30 7.01
N TYR A 145 -5.27 14.76 8.03
CA TYR A 145 -6.73 14.83 8.16
C TYR A 145 -7.21 16.28 8.33
N ARG A 146 -6.59 17.08 9.20
CA ARG A 146 -6.92 18.50 9.40
C ARG A 146 -6.75 19.31 8.13
N THR A 147 -5.63 19.13 7.42
CA THR A 147 -5.36 19.80 6.13
C THR A 147 -6.40 19.42 5.09
N LEU A 148 -6.74 18.13 4.96
CA LEU A 148 -7.78 17.67 4.04
C LEU A 148 -9.16 18.25 4.40
N ARG A 149 -9.51 18.29 5.68
CA ARG A 149 -10.79 18.85 6.14
C ARG A 149 -10.92 20.34 5.85
N SER A 150 -9.83 21.10 6.03
CA SER A 150 -9.79 22.54 5.79
C SER A 150 -9.80 22.89 4.30
N ASN A 151 -8.94 22.26 3.51
CA ASN A 151 -8.76 22.60 2.09
C ASN A 151 -9.82 21.97 1.19
N GLU A 152 -10.23 20.73 1.49
CA GLU A 152 -11.08 19.91 0.62
C GLU A 152 -12.15 19.12 1.42
N PRO A 153 -13.10 19.80 2.09
CA PRO A 153 -14.07 19.14 2.95
C PRO A 153 -14.93 18.09 2.22
N ARG A 154 -15.16 18.27 0.91
CA ARG A 154 -15.96 17.36 0.07
C ARG A 154 -15.25 16.04 -0.26
N VAL A 155 -13.94 15.93 -0.03
CA VAL A 155 -13.17 14.71 -0.35
C VAL A 155 -13.36 13.64 0.73
N LEU A 156 -13.53 14.02 2.00
CA LEU A 156 -13.69 13.07 3.11
C LEU A 156 -14.93 12.14 2.92
N PRO A 157 -16.14 12.66 2.64
CA PRO A 157 -17.29 11.80 2.40
C PRO A 157 -17.13 10.87 1.18
N ARG A 158 -16.43 11.33 0.13
CA ARG A 158 -16.13 10.52 -1.06
C ARG A 158 -15.22 9.34 -0.70
N LEU A 159 -14.13 9.59 0.03
CA LEU A 159 -13.22 8.52 0.48
C LEU A 159 -13.93 7.48 1.36
N VAL A 160 -14.83 7.92 2.24
CA VAL A 160 -15.64 7.01 3.06
C VAL A 160 -16.55 6.14 2.19
N LYS A 161 -17.23 6.74 1.21
CA LYS A 161 -18.08 6.03 0.26
C LYS A 161 -17.27 5.02 -0.57
N ASP A 162 -16.13 5.43 -1.10
CA ASP A 162 -15.25 4.56 -1.90
C ASP A 162 -14.74 3.38 -1.07
N ARG A 163 -14.37 3.62 0.20
CA ARG A 163 -13.97 2.55 1.14
C ARG A 163 -15.11 1.56 1.38
N LYS A 164 -16.34 2.04 1.62
CA LYS A 164 -17.53 1.19 1.79
C LYS A 164 -17.79 0.35 0.54
N GLN A 165 -17.68 0.94 -0.64
CA GLN A 165 -17.86 0.24 -1.91
C GLN A 165 -16.78 -0.82 -2.14
N ALA A 166 -15.51 -0.49 -1.91
CA ALA A 166 -14.41 -1.44 -2.03
C ALA A 166 -14.57 -2.62 -1.06
N MET A 167 -15.03 -2.37 0.17
CA MET A 167 -15.32 -3.42 1.14
C MET A 167 -16.48 -4.31 0.70
N ALA A 168 -17.57 -3.73 0.19
CA ALA A 168 -18.70 -4.48 -0.35
C ALA A 168 -18.28 -5.36 -1.54
N ILE A 169 -17.41 -4.85 -2.42
CA ILE A 169 -16.85 -5.63 -3.53
C ILE A 169 -15.97 -6.77 -3.00
N LYS A 170 -15.09 -6.48 -2.04
CA LYS A 170 -14.19 -7.48 -1.45
C LYS A 170 -14.94 -8.62 -0.76
N LEU A 171 -16.06 -8.30 -0.11
CA LEU A 171 -16.93 -9.26 0.55
C LEU A 171 -17.92 -9.94 -0.41
N GLY A 172 -17.95 -9.55 -1.69
CA GLY A 172 -18.82 -10.14 -2.69
C GLY A 172 -20.25 -9.59 -2.75
N PHE A 173 -20.64 -8.70 -1.83
CA PHE A 173 -21.97 -8.05 -1.80
C PHE A 173 -22.22 -7.13 -3.00
N LYS A 174 -21.17 -6.67 -3.67
CA LYS A 174 -21.28 -5.79 -4.85
C LYS A 174 -20.38 -6.29 -5.97
N LYS A 175 -20.98 -6.63 -7.12
CA LYS A 175 -20.22 -6.97 -8.33
C LYS A 175 -19.84 -5.71 -9.10
N VAL A 176 -18.60 -5.64 -9.57
CA VAL A 176 -18.13 -4.56 -10.45
C VAL A 176 -18.54 -4.90 -11.88
N LYS A 177 -19.35 -4.05 -12.53
CA LYS A 177 -19.67 -4.21 -13.96
C LYS A 177 -18.38 -4.09 -14.77
N VAL A 178 -17.99 -5.16 -15.47
CA VAL A 178 -16.91 -5.13 -16.46
C VAL A 178 -17.51 -4.57 -17.74
N LEU A 179 -17.06 -3.39 -18.16
CA LEU A 179 -17.55 -2.72 -19.38
C LEU A 179 -16.98 -3.42 -20.62
N SER A 180 -17.79 -3.59 -21.67
CA SER A 180 -17.34 -4.06 -22.97
C SER A 180 -16.35 -3.06 -23.61
N ALA A 181 -15.60 -3.48 -24.63
CA ALA A 181 -14.62 -2.60 -25.30
C ALA A 181 -15.30 -1.32 -25.86
N ASP A 182 -16.49 -1.45 -26.42
CA ASP A 182 -17.23 -0.31 -26.98
C ASP A 182 -17.82 0.57 -25.89
N GLU A 183 -18.31 -0.01 -24.80
CA GLU A 183 -18.74 0.75 -23.62
C GLU A 183 -17.56 1.53 -22.99
N LYS A 184 -16.34 0.97 -23.03
CA LYS A 184 -15.13 1.67 -22.58
C LYS A 184 -14.77 2.83 -23.49
N LYS A 185 -14.85 2.67 -24.82
CA LYS A 185 -14.63 3.74 -25.80
C LYS A 185 -15.63 4.89 -25.62
N LYS A 186 -16.94 4.58 -25.59
CA LYS A 186 -18.01 5.55 -25.33
C LYS A 186 -17.81 6.30 -24.01
N ARG A 187 -17.37 5.61 -22.96
CA ARG A 187 -17.07 6.23 -21.66
C ARG A 187 -15.84 7.15 -21.71
N ALA A 188 -14.81 6.80 -22.48
CA ALA A 188 -13.62 7.61 -22.67
C ALA A 188 -13.97 8.90 -23.43
N GLU A 189 -14.69 8.78 -24.55
CA GLU A 189 -15.18 9.93 -25.34
C GLU A 189 -16.02 10.88 -24.49
N LYS A 190 -16.97 10.35 -23.70
CA LYS A 190 -17.77 11.16 -22.77
C LYS A 190 -16.92 11.87 -21.72
N LYS A 191 -15.83 11.25 -21.27
CA LYS A 191 -14.89 11.84 -20.30
C LYS A 191 -14.09 12.97 -20.92
N GLU A 192 -13.64 12.80 -22.17
CA GLU A 192 -12.90 13.81 -22.92
C GLU A 192 -13.78 15.01 -23.29
N ALA A 193 -15.00 14.77 -23.77
CA ALA A 193 -15.97 15.83 -24.04
C ALA A 193 -16.25 16.68 -22.79
N ARG A 194 -16.42 16.03 -21.63
CA ARG A 194 -16.58 16.71 -20.34
C ARG A 194 -15.34 17.51 -19.95
N TYR A 195 -14.14 16.96 -20.15
CA TYR A 195 -12.88 17.67 -19.87
C TYR A 195 -12.75 18.93 -20.73
N LEU A 196 -13.02 18.82 -22.04
CA LEU A 196 -12.97 19.95 -22.97
C LEU A 196 -13.97 21.05 -22.56
N THR A 197 -15.19 20.66 -22.16
CA THR A 197 -16.21 21.60 -21.68
C THR A 197 -15.74 22.36 -20.44
N ILE A 198 -15.20 21.65 -19.45
CA ILE A 198 -14.66 22.27 -18.22
C ILE A 198 -13.46 23.17 -18.55
N LYS A 199 -12.58 22.76 -19.47
CA LYS A 199 -11.42 23.57 -19.90
C LYS A 199 -11.87 24.89 -20.51
N LYS A 200 -12.90 24.87 -21.38
CA LYS A 200 -13.50 26.08 -21.95
C LYS A 200 -14.10 26.98 -20.87
N GLN A 201 -14.89 26.42 -19.94
CA GLN A 201 -15.49 27.17 -18.81
C GLN A 201 -14.43 27.79 -17.89
N ASN A 202 -13.34 27.08 -17.61
CA ASN A 202 -12.25 27.62 -16.80
C ASN A 202 -11.50 28.75 -17.54
N ALA A 203 -11.26 28.61 -18.84
CA ALA A 203 -10.62 29.64 -19.63
C ALA A 203 -11.43 30.95 -19.65
N THR A 204 -12.76 30.88 -19.77
CA THR A 204 -13.62 32.06 -19.69
C THR A 204 -13.63 32.67 -18.30
N LEU A 205 -13.65 31.87 -17.23
CA LEU A 205 -13.49 32.34 -15.86
C LEU A 205 -12.16 33.08 -15.63
N TYR A 206 -11.05 32.55 -16.14
CA TYR A 206 -9.74 33.20 -16.05
C TYR A 206 -9.72 34.55 -16.76
N LYS A 207 -10.30 34.65 -17.97
CA LYS A 207 -10.40 35.94 -18.69
C LYS A 207 -11.20 36.97 -17.89
N LYS A 208 -12.38 36.60 -17.40
CA LYS A 208 -13.20 37.47 -16.53
C LYS A 208 -12.44 37.93 -15.27
N LEU A 209 -11.66 37.04 -14.68
CA LEU A 209 -10.85 37.35 -13.50
C LEU A 209 -9.70 38.32 -13.82
N GLN A 210 -9.05 38.19 -14.99
CA GLN A 210 -8.02 39.12 -15.45
C GLN A 210 -8.61 40.51 -15.72
N GLU A 211 -9.75 40.59 -16.39
CA GLU A 211 -10.46 41.86 -16.62
C GLU A 211 -10.83 42.54 -15.29
N LYS A 212 -11.38 41.78 -14.34
CA LYS A 212 -11.68 42.30 -13.00
C LYS A 212 -10.43 42.83 -12.28
N ARG A 213 -9.31 42.11 -12.37
CA ARG A 213 -8.01 42.56 -11.82
C ARG A 213 -7.49 43.82 -12.52
N ALA A 214 -7.60 43.91 -13.84
CA ALA A 214 -7.17 45.07 -14.62
C ALA A 214 -7.98 46.32 -14.24
N LYS A 215 -9.31 46.20 -14.19
CA LYS A 215 -10.22 47.26 -13.70
C LYS A 215 -9.85 47.71 -12.30
N ALA A 216 -9.61 46.77 -11.38
CA ALA A 216 -9.17 47.10 -10.02
C ALA A 216 -7.80 47.81 -9.98
N ARG A 217 -6.86 47.46 -10.87
CA ARG A 217 -5.55 48.15 -10.98
C ARG A 217 -5.71 49.59 -11.46
N VAL A 218 -6.54 49.82 -12.47
CA VAL A 218 -6.83 51.17 -13.00
C VAL A 218 -7.51 52.03 -11.93
N ALA A 219 -8.55 51.50 -11.28
CA ALA A 219 -9.21 52.19 -10.17
C ALA A 219 -8.24 52.51 -9.02
N ARG A 220 -7.39 51.55 -8.65
CA ARG A 220 -6.36 51.77 -7.62
C ARG A 220 -5.33 52.83 -8.04
N LYS A 221 -4.94 52.86 -9.33
CA LYS A 221 -4.03 53.88 -9.86
C LYS A 221 -4.66 55.28 -9.80
N ALA A 222 -5.91 55.42 -10.23
CA ALA A 222 -6.65 56.68 -10.14
C ALA A 222 -6.84 57.15 -8.69
N ILE A 223 -7.11 56.24 -7.75
CA ILE A 223 -7.17 56.57 -6.31
C ILE A 223 -5.81 57.06 -5.81
N LEU A 224 -4.72 56.43 -6.23
CA LEU A 224 -3.37 56.88 -5.86
C LEU A 224 -3.05 58.26 -6.45
N GLU A 225 -3.38 58.52 -7.71
CA GLU A 225 -3.20 59.82 -8.37
C GLU A 225 -4.02 60.92 -7.66
N LYS A 226 -5.28 60.66 -7.30
CA LYS A 226 -6.10 61.59 -6.50
C LYS A 226 -5.49 61.85 -5.11
N LYS A 227 -4.95 60.82 -4.45
CA LYS A 227 -4.25 60.97 -3.16
C LYS A 227 -2.92 61.73 -3.30
N ALA A 228 -2.25 61.61 -4.46
CA ALA A 228 -1.04 62.36 -4.79
C ALA A 228 -1.33 63.84 -4.97
N ALA A 229 -2.34 64.16 -5.79
CA ALA A 229 -2.76 65.54 -6.05
C ALA A 229 -3.24 66.26 -4.78
N ALA A 230 -3.88 65.54 -3.86
CA ALA A 230 -4.30 66.09 -2.57
C ALA A 230 -3.15 66.22 -1.53
N GLY A 231 -1.89 65.90 -1.87
CA GLY A 231 -0.75 65.95 -0.95
C GLY A 231 -0.78 64.93 0.20
N LYS A 232 -1.76 64.01 0.21
CA LYS A 232 -2.01 63.03 1.29
C LYS A 232 -1.25 61.71 1.12
N LEU A 233 -0.40 61.60 0.09
CA LEU A 233 0.49 60.44 -0.08
C LEU A 233 1.74 60.64 0.76
N LYS A 234 1.93 59.80 1.79
CA LYS A 234 3.22 59.72 2.50
C LYS A 234 4.31 59.30 1.49
N PRO A 235 5.41 60.06 1.35
CA PRO A 235 6.54 59.64 0.54
C PRO A 235 7.01 58.28 1.03
N ARG A 236 7.04 57.29 0.15
CA ARG A 236 7.68 56.03 0.49
C ARG A 236 9.17 56.30 0.47
N GLU A 237 9.78 56.44 1.64
CA GLU A 237 11.23 56.49 1.79
C GLU A 237 11.83 55.28 1.07
N LYS A 238 12.46 55.54 -0.08
CA LYS A 238 13.32 54.55 -0.72
C LYS A 238 14.58 54.52 0.11
N VAL A 239 14.62 53.64 1.10
CA VAL A 239 15.88 53.27 1.75
C VAL A 239 16.80 52.75 0.65
N THR A 240 17.82 53.53 0.30
CA THR A 240 18.91 53.08 -0.58
C THR A 240 19.50 51.82 0.05
N LYS A 241 19.82 50.81 -0.78
CA LYS A 241 20.28 49.49 -0.30
C LYS A 241 21.50 49.55 0.64
N GLU A 242 22.20 50.67 0.67
CA GLU A 242 23.36 50.95 1.53
C GLU A 242 22.99 51.14 3.01
N LYS A 243 21.78 51.64 3.35
CA LYS A 243 21.34 51.84 4.75
C LYS A 243 20.84 50.56 5.44
N LYS A 244 21.28 49.39 5.01
CA LYS A 244 21.13 48.11 5.74
C LYS A 244 22.45 47.66 6.36
N THR A 245 23.12 48.56 7.07
CA THR A 245 24.16 48.20 8.03
C THR A 245 23.53 48.15 9.42
N THR A 246 22.88 47.03 9.74
CA THR A 246 22.82 46.58 11.14
C THR A 246 23.80 45.44 11.28
N THR A 247 24.86 45.74 12.00
CA THR A 247 25.92 44.89 12.50
C THR A 247 25.32 43.62 13.13
N SER A 248 25.47 42.48 12.46
CA SER A 248 25.71 41.20 13.12
C SER A 248 26.69 40.43 12.23
N SER A 249 27.90 40.32 12.74
CA SER A 249 28.98 39.50 12.23
C SER A 249 28.47 38.09 11.87
N LYS A 250 28.69 37.74 10.60
CA LYS A 250 28.62 36.39 10.00
C LYS A 250 27.34 35.59 10.27
N LYS A 251 26.25 35.92 9.56
CA LYS A 251 25.28 34.87 9.19
C LYS A 251 26.04 33.80 8.38
N PRO A 252 25.98 32.52 8.75
CA PRO A 252 26.58 31.47 7.94
C PRO A 252 25.95 31.56 6.55
N VAL A 253 26.76 31.43 5.50
CA VAL A 253 26.28 31.30 4.12
C VAL A 253 25.15 30.29 4.16
N VAL A 254 23.91 30.77 4.05
CA VAL A 254 22.74 29.90 4.02
C VAL A 254 22.85 29.24 2.66
N GLN A 255 23.57 28.12 2.61
CA GLN A 255 23.51 27.18 1.52
C GLN A 255 22.02 27.04 1.23
N GLN A 256 21.61 27.45 0.02
CA GLN A 256 20.21 27.37 -0.41
C GLN A 256 19.68 26.03 0.07
N ARG A 257 18.66 26.02 0.93
CA ARG A 257 18.11 24.79 1.51
C ARG A 257 17.65 23.93 0.35
N VAL A 258 18.53 23.06 -0.13
CA VAL A 258 18.24 22.18 -1.26
C VAL A 258 17.08 21.34 -0.77
N ASN A 259 15.96 21.41 -1.50
CA ASN A 259 14.74 20.73 -1.10
C ASN A 259 15.05 19.23 -0.98
N ARG A 260 15.33 18.75 0.24
CA ARG A 260 15.89 17.41 0.50
C ARG A 260 15.00 16.31 -0.09
N ALA A 261 13.70 16.57 -0.20
CA ALA A 261 12.74 15.69 -0.87
C ALA A 261 13.00 15.58 -2.39
N LEU A 262 13.34 16.69 -3.06
CA LEU A 262 13.69 16.71 -4.48
C LEU A 262 15.01 15.98 -4.74
N VAL A 263 16.03 16.20 -3.89
CA VAL A 263 17.34 15.52 -3.99
C VAL A 263 17.19 14.01 -3.78
N ARG A 264 16.45 13.59 -2.75
CA ARG A 264 16.13 12.17 -2.54
C ARG A 264 15.38 11.55 -3.71
N ARG A 265 14.41 12.26 -4.31
CA ARG A 265 13.71 11.79 -5.51
C ARG A 265 14.67 11.61 -6.69
N ARG A 266 15.55 12.58 -6.94
CA ARG A 266 16.58 12.49 -7.99
C ARG A 266 17.53 11.31 -7.78
N HIS A 267 17.98 11.03 -6.56
CA HIS A 267 18.79 9.85 -6.26
C HIS A 267 18.04 8.54 -6.50
N ILE A 268 16.78 8.44 -6.05
CA ILE A 268 15.94 7.25 -6.25
C ILE A 268 15.70 7.01 -7.75
N ASP A 269 15.44 8.06 -8.52
CA ASP A 269 15.22 7.96 -9.96
C ASP A 269 16.52 7.61 -10.71
N ALA A 270 17.67 8.13 -10.27
CA ALA A 270 18.99 7.76 -10.78
C ALA A 270 19.31 6.28 -10.50
N ASP A 271 19.06 5.79 -9.28
CA ASP A 271 19.24 4.38 -8.92
C ASP A 271 18.32 3.46 -9.72
N ARG A 272 17.08 3.88 -9.97
CA ARG A 272 16.15 3.15 -10.84
C ARG A 272 16.67 3.09 -12.27
N LYS A 273 17.12 4.21 -12.84
CA LYS A 273 17.72 4.25 -14.18
C LYS A 273 18.95 3.35 -14.27
N ARG A 274 19.84 3.39 -13.27
CA ARG A 274 21.03 2.52 -13.19
C ARG A 274 20.65 1.03 -13.13
N LYS A 275 19.67 0.66 -12.32
CA LYS A 275 19.19 -0.73 -12.24
C LYS A 275 18.57 -1.22 -13.55
N VAL A 276 17.82 -0.36 -14.24
CA VAL A 276 17.26 -0.67 -15.57
C VAL A 276 18.38 -0.85 -16.60
N ALA A 277 19.36 0.05 -16.62
CA ALA A 277 20.53 -0.05 -17.49
C ALA A 277 21.32 -1.35 -17.25
N ASN A 278 21.58 -1.69 -15.99
CA ASN A 278 22.28 -2.95 -15.63
C ASN A 278 21.49 -4.19 -16.04
N ARG A 279 20.16 -4.18 -15.90
CA ARG A 279 19.30 -5.28 -16.38
C ARG A 279 19.36 -5.42 -17.89
N LYS A 280 19.32 -4.29 -18.62
CA LYS A 280 19.44 -4.26 -20.08
C LYS A 280 20.80 -4.78 -20.54
N ALA A 281 21.89 -4.34 -19.90
CA ALA A 281 23.24 -4.82 -20.17
C ALA A 281 23.39 -6.32 -19.89
N LYS A 282 22.81 -6.82 -18.79
CA LYS A 282 22.81 -8.25 -18.44
C LYS A 282 22.04 -9.09 -19.47
N ALA A 283 20.88 -8.60 -19.93
CA ALA A 283 20.10 -9.25 -20.97
C ALA A 283 20.89 -9.32 -22.30
N ILE A 284 21.52 -8.22 -22.70
CA ILE A 284 22.39 -8.18 -23.89
C ILE A 284 23.56 -9.18 -23.75
N GLY A 285 24.19 -9.25 -22.58
CA GLY A 285 25.26 -10.20 -22.31
C GLY A 285 24.82 -11.67 -22.40
N GLN A 286 23.60 -11.99 -21.93
CA GLN A 286 23.03 -13.35 -22.06
C GLN A 286 22.71 -13.70 -23.52
N VAL A 287 22.21 -12.75 -24.30
CA VAL A 287 21.99 -12.93 -25.74
C VAL A 287 23.32 -13.16 -26.47
N LYS A 288 24.36 -12.37 -26.17
CA LYS A 288 25.70 -12.57 -26.76
C LYS A 288 26.28 -13.95 -26.43
N LYS A 289 26.22 -14.37 -25.16
CA LYS A 289 26.69 -15.70 -24.74
C LYS A 289 25.93 -16.85 -25.41
N SER A 290 24.62 -16.70 -25.61
CA SER A 290 23.83 -17.73 -26.30
C SER A 290 24.12 -17.80 -27.79
N VAL A 291 24.36 -16.66 -28.45
CA VAL A 291 24.82 -16.62 -29.85
C VAL A 291 26.22 -17.24 -29.99
N GLU A 292 27.15 -16.93 -29.09
CA GLU A 292 28.51 -17.49 -29.11
C GLU A 292 28.50 -19.00 -28.85
N LYS A 293 27.66 -19.49 -27.93
CA LYS A 293 27.47 -20.92 -27.70
C LYS A 293 26.89 -21.63 -28.93
N LYS A 294 25.95 -21.01 -29.65
CA LYS A 294 25.41 -21.54 -30.92
C LYS A 294 26.48 -21.60 -32.01
N LYS A 295 27.33 -20.56 -32.14
CA LYS A 295 28.45 -20.55 -33.10
C LYS A 295 29.47 -21.65 -32.81
N LYS A 296 29.86 -21.83 -31.54
CA LYS A 296 30.78 -22.92 -31.14
C LYS A 296 30.20 -24.31 -31.37
N ALA A 297 28.90 -24.50 -31.15
CA ALA A 297 28.23 -25.76 -31.45
C ALA A 297 28.21 -26.06 -32.95
N ALA A 298 27.93 -25.05 -33.80
CA ALA A 298 27.94 -25.21 -35.25
C ALA A 298 29.33 -25.54 -35.82
N ALA A 299 30.40 -24.96 -35.26
CA ALA A 299 31.77 -25.23 -35.66
C ALA A 299 32.31 -26.60 -35.17
N ALA A 300 31.65 -27.23 -34.20
CA ALA A 300 32.01 -28.58 -33.72
C ALA A 300 31.25 -29.69 -34.47
N SER A 301 30.23 -29.32 -35.26
CA SER A 301 29.44 -30.23 -36.10
C SER A 301 29.85 -30.20 -37.57
N SER A 302 30.85 -29.39 -37.92
CA SER A 302 31.49 -29.26 -39.23
C SER A 302 32.92 -29.77 -39.14
#